data_AF-A0A316EF25-F1
#
_entry.id   AF-A0A316EF25-F1
#
_cell.length_a   1.000
_cell.length_b   1.000
_cell.length_c   1.000
_cell.angle_alpha   90.00
_cell.angle_beta   90.00
_cell.angle_gamma   90.00
#
_symmetry.space_group_name_H-M   'P 1'
#
loop_
_entity.id
_entity.type
_entity.pdbx_description
1 polymer ?
#
loop_
_entity_poly.entity_id
_entity_poly.type
_entity_poly.pdbx_seq_one_letter_code
_entity_poly.pdbx_strand_id
1 'polypeptide(L)' 'MPFLFPKSDKFENLHKGLITKHAHIFYQVFEDYIDIVTIQDTRQNPDFLK' A
#
# COMPACT_ATOMS: atom_id res chain seq x y z
N MET A 1 -1.31 6.40 -13.61
CA MET A 1 -0.53 5.20 -13.97
C MET A 1 -0.43 4.30 -12.75
N PRO A 2 -0.78 3.01 -12.83
CA PRO A 2 -0.81 2.10 -11.69
C PRO A 2 0.59 1.76 -11.13
N PHE A 3 1.64 1.97 -11.90
CA PHE A 3 3.04 1.72 -11.48
C PHE A 3 3.77 2.95 -10.95
N LEU A 4 3.04 3.99 -10.53
CA LEU A 4 3.62 5.23 -10.00
C LEU A 4 4.41 4.99 -8.71
N PHE A 5 3.89 4.14 -7.83
CA PHE A 5 4.51 3.82 -6.56
C PHE A 5 5.43 2.59 -6.70
N PRO A 6 6.57 2.56 -5.97
CA PRO A 6 7.47 1.41 -6.02
C PRO A 6 6.81 0.17 -5.42
N LYS A 7 7.34 -1.00 -5.81
CA LYS A 7 7.02 -2.26 -5.13
C LYS A 7 7.53 -2.21 -3.69
N SER A 8 6.83 -2.89 -2.79
CA SER A 8 7.19 -3.04 -1.40
C SER A 8 8.37 -3.99 -1.27
N ASP A 9 9.39 -3.58 -0.50
CA ASP A 9 10.53 -4.45 -0.19
C ASP A 9 10.16 -5.62 0.75
N LYS A 10 9.04 -5.49 1.49
CA LYS A 10 8.58 -6.49 2.47
C LYS A 10 7.57 -7.48 1.91
N PHE A 11 6.78 -7.09 0.91
CA PHE A 11 5.67 -7.88 0.39
C PHE A 11 5.76 -7.98 -1.12
N GLU A 12 5.97 -9.18 -1.62
CA GLU A 12 6.09 -9.44 -3.05
C GLU A 12 4.81 -9.01 -3.79
N ASN A 13 4.99 -8.39 -4.97
CA ASN A 13 3.91 -7.89 -5.84
C ASN A 13 2.96 -6.84 -5.24
N LEU A 14 3.29 -6.27 -4.08
CA LEU A 14 2.54 -5.18 -3.47
C LEU A 14 3.20 -3.85 -3.82
N HIS A 15 2.44 -2.88 -4.29
CA HIS A 15 2.90 -1.50 -4.42
C HIS A 15 2.55 -0.73 -3.14
N LYS A 16 3.49 0.11 -2.67
CA LYS A 16 3.30 0.93 -1.47
C LYS A 16 3.51 2.40 -1.81
N GLY A 17 2.51 3.23 -1.49
CA GLY A 17 2.56 4.67 -1.73
C GLY A 17 2.06 5.48 -0.54
N LEU A 18 2.64 6.66 -0.32
CA LEU A 18 2.07 7.68 0.57
C LEU A 18 1.09 8.53 -0.26
N ILE A 19 -0.19 8.49 0.07
CA ILE A 19 -1.24 9.24 -0.64
C ILE A 19 -1.58 10.56 0.06
N THR A 20 -1.43 10.59 1.37
CA THR A 20 -1.49 11.81 2.20
C THR A 20 -0.45 11.70 3.30
N LYS A 21 -0.13 12.81 3.99
CA LYS A 21 0.80 12.81 5.14
C LYS A 21 0.49 11.72 6.18
N HIS A 22 -0.77 11.31 6.30
CA HIS A 22 -1.25 10.38 7.32
C HIS A 22 -1.78 9.06 6.77
N ALA A 23 -1.67 8.79 5.46
CA ALA A 23 -2.17 7.54 4.88
C ALA A 23 -1.20 6.93 3.87
N HIS A 24 -0.79 5.69 4.15
CA HIS A 24 -0.18 4.80 3.17
C HIS A 24 -1.26 3.95 2.51
N ILE A 25 -1.15 3.77 1.20
CA ILE A 25 -1.91 2.77 0.45
C ILE A 25 -1.00 1.60 0.09
N PHE A 26 -1.57 0.40 0.16
CA PHE A 26 -0.99 -0.82 -0.34
C PHE A 26 -1.95 -1.43 -1.34
N TYR A 27 -1.46 -1.69 -2.55
CA TYR A 27 -2.30 -2.18 -3.64
C TYR A 27 -1.53 -3.14 -4.55
N GLN A 28 -2.27 -3.96 -5.29
CA GLN A 28 -1.72 -4.83 -6.34
C GLN A 28 -2.29 -4.41 -7.69
N VAL A 29 -1.49 -4.57 -8.74
CA VAL A 29 -1.90 -4.26 -10.11
C VAL A 29 -2.12 -5.57 -10.85
N PHE A 30 -3.34 -5.78 -11.32
CA PHE A 30 -3.70 -6.85 -12.24
C PHE A 30 -3.92 -6.26 -13.64
N GLU A 31 -4.14 -7.13 -14.62
CA GLU A 31 -4.33 -6.72 -16.02
C GLU A 31 -5.53 -5.77 -16.18
N ASP A 32 -6.65 -6.10 -15.53
CA ASP A 32 -7.92 -5.38 -15.71
C ASP A 32 -8.31 -4.49 -14.52
N TYR A 33 -7.69 -4.67 -13.36
CA TYR A 33 -8.09 -3.97 -12.13
C TYR A 33 -6.93 -3.74 -11.17
N ILE A 34 -7.19 -2.87 -10.19
CA ILE A 34 -6.31 -2.62 -9.05
C ILE A 34 -7.02 -3.12 -7.81
N ASP A 35 -6.36 -3.98 -7.05
CA ASP A 35 -6.87 -4.42 -5.75
C ASP A 35 -6.25 -3.58 -4.64
N ILE A 36 -7.09 -2.90 -3.86
CA ILE A 36 -6.64 -2.11 -2.70
C ILE A 36 -6.63 -3.04 -1.49
N VAL A 37 -5.45 -3.55 -1.17
CA VAL A 37 -5.26 -4.50 -0.08
C VAL A 37 -5.51 -3.84 1.28
N THR A 38 -4.94 -2.65 1.49
CA THR A 38 -5.18 -1.89 2.73
C THR A 38 -4.80 -0.42 2.61
N ILE A 39 -5.37 0.40 3.49
CA ILE A 39 -4.97 1.77 3.74
C ILE A 39 -4.56 1.87 5.21
N GLN A 40 -3.30 2.19 5.44
CA GLN A 40 -2.72 2.28 6.78
C GLN A 40 -2.58 3.75 7.19
N ASP A 41 -3.11 4.10 8.36
CA ASP A 41 -2.80 5.38 9.00
C ASP A 41 -1.34 5.38 9.48
N THR A 42 -0.54 6.35 9.02
CA THR A 42 0.90 6.41 9.34
C THR A 42 1.18 6.79 10.79
N ARG A 43 0.17 7.25 11.52
CA ARG A 43 0.25 7.59 12.95
C ARG A 43 -0.02 6.39 13.84
N GLN A 44 -0.62 5.33 13.31
CA GLN A 44 -0.88 4.10 14.05
C GLN A 44 0.31 3.16 13.90
N ASN A 45 0.82 2.66 15.03
CA ASN A 45 1.84 1.62 14.99
C ASN A 45 1.16 0.27 14.64
N PRO A 46 1.52 -0.34 13.49
CA PRO A 46 0.90 -1.59 13.02
C PRO A 46 1.18 -2.80 13.94
N ASP A 47 2.20 -2.74 14.80
CA ASP A 47 2.57 -3.84 15.69
C ASP A 47 1.58 -4.02 16.87
N PHE A 48 0.58 -3.15 17.01
CA PHE A 48 -0.44 -3.23 18.06
C PHE A 48 -1.70 -4.00 17.68
N LEU A 49 -1.82 -4.47 16.43
CA LEU A 49 -2.90 -5.38 16.04
C LEU A 49 -2.48 -6.81 16.45
N LYS A 50 -2.82 -7.19 17.69
CA LYS A 50 -2.77 -8.57 18.20
C LYS A 50 -4.01 -9.35 17.77
#